data_AF-A0A1J4Y167-F1
#
_entry.id   AF-A0A1J4Y167-F1
#
_cell.length_a   1.000
_cell.length_b   1.000
_cell.length_c   1.000
_cell.angle_alpha   90.00
_cell.angle_beta   90.00
_cell.angle_gamma   90.00
#
_symmetry.space_group_name_H-M   'P 1'
#
loop_
_entity.id
_entity.type
_entity.pdbx_description
1 polymer ?
#
loop_
_entity_poly.entity_id
_entity_poly.type
_entity_poly.pdbx_seq_one_letter_code
_entity_poly.pdbx_strand_id
1 'polypeptide(L)'
;MKQTIFNNIIILTSLITVLSGTEGYWIERSQMPEPLSQHAAVTIGNTIYVTGGRTNGPPSHATRQNLWAYDILDNQWTTTLPAMSAPREDHASVAIGDTLWVFGGRNHDEMVASVDFWVVGSSQWQHAGQMPMPREGLGAVTVNGMIYLIGGKSSHAMWAPPVTRVDQFNPQTGEWSVTDTLNQARVGFAWAAHGDTIMCAGGRFVDPLASVERRLDSEAWQDAVPLSGPRSDGAAVFFHGDFVLLGGIGPEGQADQNQIYSDNGWQSFEQNLLPRYEDAAVVAGDAIYVIGGRNGNQPLRSIEQFVPLTPIVPEPKLPESIALISAFPNPFNGSVRLKISLPVGINGIQNYKIYNMLGQIVAEHSIHLPAGDSQIQIQGDGLGSSGIYWVEIEYVTGTNQSRRLVQKLTYLK
;
A
#
# COMPACT_ATOMS: atom_id res chain seq x y z
N MET A 1 -40.44 -21.05 -46.09
CA MET A 1 -39.42 -22.05 -45.68
C MET A 1 -38.05 -21.45 -45.97
N LYS A 2 -37.16 -21.13 -45.04
CA LYS A 2 -37.03 -21.34 -43.60
C LYS A 2 -36.41 -20.05 -43.03
N GLN A 3 -37.03 -19.47 -42.00
CA GLN A 3 -36.42 -18.42 -41.19
C GLN A 3 -35.50 -19.13 -40.20
N THR A 4 -34.22 -19.26 -40.54
CA THR A 4 -33.23 -19.84 -39.63
C THR A 4 -32.80 -18.75 -38.67
N ILE A 5 -33.47 -18.67 -37.52
CA ILE A 5 -33.07 -17.83 -36.39
C ILE A 5 -31.78 -18.44 -35.83
N PHE A 6 -30.63 -17.88 -36.19
CA PHE A 6 -29.38 -18.19 -35.51
C PHE A 6 -29.33 -17.41 -34.20
N ASN A 7 -29.70 -18.08 -33.10
CA ASN A 7 -29.33 -17.66 -31.76
C ASN A 7 -27.81 -17.83 -31.61
N ASN A 8 -27.04 -16.85 -32.05
CA ASN A 8 -25.59 -16.84 -31.84
C ASN A 8 -25.30 -16.25 -30.46
N ILE A 9 -24.98 -17.12 -29.51
CA ILE A 9 -24.34 -16.75 -28.25
C ILE A 9 -22.87 -16.48 -28.58
N ILE A 10 -22.40 -15.24 -28.38
CA ILE A 10 -21.01 -14.86 -28.55
C ILE A 10 -20.34 -14.89 -27.17
N ILE A 11 -19.31 -15.72 -27.02
CA ILE A 11 -18.42 -15.70 -25.86
C ILE A 11 -17.14 -14.99 -26.30
N LEU A 12 -16.94 -13.77 -25.80
CA LEU A 12 -15.68 -13.04 -25.92
C LEU A 12 -14.83 -13.37 -24.69
N THR A 13 -13.74 -14.10 -24.87
CA THR A 13 -12.70 -14.25 -23.85
C THR A 13 -11.55 -13.31 -24.19
N SER A 14 -11.51 -12.14 -23.57
CA SER A 14 -10.29 -11.33 -23.49
C SER A 14 -9.66 -11.59 -22.13
N LEU A 15 -8.40 -12.05 -22.12
CA LEU A 15 -7.57 -12.00 -20.91
C LEU A 15 -7.39 -10.50 -20.58
N ILE A 16 -7.88 -10.10 -19.42
CA ILE A 16 -7.55 -8.80 -18.84
C ILE A 16 -6.35 -9.05 -17.95
N THR A 17 -5.18 -8.56 -18.35
CA THR A 17 -4.09 -8.38 -17.41
C THR A 17 -4.43 -7.13 -16.62
N VAL A 18 -4.89 -7.29 -15.38
CA VAL A 18 -4.76 -6.21 -14.41
C VAL A 18 -3.26 -5.99 -14.29
N LEU A 19 -2.75 -4.86 -14.79
CA LEU A 19 -1.40 -4.46 -14.44
C LEU A 19 -1.43 -4.33 -12.92
N SER A 20 -0.67 -5.20 -12.26
CA SER A 20 -0.39 -5.09 -10.84
C SER A 20 0.03 -3.65 -10.56
N GLY A 21 -0.29 -3.11 -9.38
CA GLY A 21 0.14 -1.76 -8.94
C GLY A 21 1.66 -1.61 -8.80
N THR A 22 2.43 -2.43 -9.51
CA THR A 22 3.88 -2.53 -9.56
C THR A 22 4.51 -1.57 -10.55
N GLU A 23 3.78 -1.12 -11.59
CA GLU A 23 4.34 -0.18 -12.56
C GLU A 23 4.15 1.27 -12.08
N GLY A 24 5.24 2.03 -12.06
CA GLY A 24 5.27 3.39 -11.54
C GLY A 24 6.63 4.02 -11.73
N TYR A 25 6.83 5.16 -11.08
CA TYR A 25 8.14 5.79 -11.02
C TYR A 25 8.31 6.53 -9.70
N TRP A 26 9.55 6.62 -9.25
CA TRP A 26 9.90 7.37 -8.05
C TRP A 26 10.27 8.80 -8.39
N ILE A 27 9.80 9.75 -7.57
CA ILE A 27 10.18 11.16 -7.63
C ILE A 27 10.71 11.62 -6.28
N GLU A 28 11.71 12.51 -6.29
CA GLU A 28 12.18 13.16 -5.08
C GLU A 28 11.18 14.25 -4.63
N ARG A 29 11.00 14.37 -3.32
CA ARG A 29 10.15 15.38 -2.67
C ARG A 29 11.00 16.29 -1.77
N SER A 30 10.39 17.35 -1.23
CA SER A 30 11.08 18.29 -0.34
C SER A 30 11.72 17.54 0.83
N GLN A 31 13.01 17.76 1.03
CA GLN A 31 13.82 17.02 1.99
C GLN A 31 13.48 17.37 3.45
N MET A 32 13.69 16.40 4.34
CA MET A 32 13.63 16.60 5.79
C MET A 32 14.57 17.72 6.26
N PRO A 33 14.25 18.38 7.38
CA PRO A 33 15.07 19.44 7.98
C PRO A 33 16.52 19.02 8.30
N GLU A 34 16.70 17.77 8.73
CA GLU A 34 17.99 17.14 9.00
C GLU A 34 17.92 15.64 8.63
N PRO A 35 19.08 14.96 8.45
CA PRO A 35 19.06 13.56 8.02
C PRO A 35 18.74 12.64 9.19
N LEU A 36 17.85 11.67 8.97
CA LEU A 36 17.42 10.71 10.00
C LEU A 36 17.46 9.27 9.49
N SER A 37 17.86 8.36 10.36
CA SER A 37 17.57 6.92 10.27
C SER A 37 16.93 6.42 11.56
N GLN A 38 16.36 5.20 11.57
CA GLN A 38 15.76 4.61 12.78
C GLN A 38 14.62 5.46 13.37
N HIS A 39 14.00 6.29 12.54
CA HIS A 39 12.83 7.10 12.88
C HIS A 39 11.58 6.33 12.50
N ALA A 40 10.42 6.79 12.96
CA ALA A 40 9.14 6.23 12.57
C ALA A 40 8.27 7.29 11.90
N ALA A 41 7.44 6.85 10.95
CA ALA A 41 6.52 7.72 10.23
C ALA A 41 5.10 7.15 10.19
N VAL A 42 4.11 8.03 10.20
CA VAL A 42 2.69 7.67 9.99
C VAL A 42 2.00 8.70 9.11
N THR A 43 0.94 8.29 8.43
CA THR A 43 0.06 9.19 7.69
C THR A 43 -1.20 9.48 8.50
N ILE A 44 -1.57 10.75 8.64
CA ILE A 44 -2.88 11.20 9.15
C ILE A 44 -3.45 12.20 8.14
N GLY A 45 -4.53 11.83 7.47
CA GLY A 45 -5.09 12.60 6.36
C GLY A 45 -4.07 12.77 5.22
N ASN A 46 -3.78 14.03 4.87
CA ASN A 46 -2.82 14.38 3.82
C ASN A 46 -1.42 14.74 4.38
N THR A 47 -1.16 14.40 5.64
CA THR A 47 0.07 14.78 6.33
C THR A 47 0.81 13.54 6.79
N ILE A 48 2.09 13.49 6.46
CA ILE A 48 3.02 12.49 6.97
C ILE A 48 3.72 13.06 8.20
N TYR A 49 3.63 12.38 9.33
CA TYR A 49 4.31 12.76 10.56
C TYR A 49 5.54 11.89 10.77
N VAL A 50 6.68 12.52 11.04
CA VAL A 50 7.96 11.87 11.34
C VAL A 50 8.35 12.13 12.78
N THR A 51 8.69 11.06 13.50
CA THR A 51 9.05 11.11 14.91
C THR A 51 10.42 10.53 15.18
N GLY A 52 11.19 11.21 16.02
CA GLY A 52 12.46 10.75 16.57
C GLY A 52 13.50 10.32 15.52
N GLY A 53 14.28 9.30 15.87
CA GLY A 53 15.35 8.74 15.07
C GLY A 53 16.74 9.26 15.43
N ARG A 54 17.72 8.81 14.66
CA ARG A 54 19.14 9.07 14.84
C ARG A 54 19.69 9.93 13.72
N THR A 55 20.57 10.86 14.07
CA THR A 55 21.36 11.61 13.09
C THR A 55 22.86 11.57 13.37
N ASN A 56 23.67 11.80 12.34
CA ASN A 56 25.10 12.08 12.49
C ASN A 56 25.39 13.59 12.65
N GLY A 57 24.37 14.46 12.53
CA GLY A 57 24.50 15.90 12.72
C GLY A 57 24.70 16.30 14.19
N PRO A 58 24.98 17.58 14.50
CA PRO A 58 25.23 18.04 15.86
C PRO A 58 23.97 17.98 16.76
N PRO A 59 24.10 17.60 18.05
CA PRO A 59 25.24 16.89 18.62
C PRO A 59 25.39 15.51 17.96
N SER A 60 26.63 15.15 17.59
CA SER A 60 26.92 13.95 16.79
C SER A 60 26.27 12.70 17.39
N HIS A 61 25.68 11.86 16.53
CA HIS A 61 25.10 10.57 16.92
C HIS A 61 23.97 10.69 17.96
N ALA A 62 23.27 11.82 17.99
CA ALA A 62 22.20 12.03 18.93
C ALA A 62 20.86 11.51 18.41
N THR A 63 20.19 10.84 19.32
CA THR A 63 18.79 10.47 19.24
C THR A 63 17.92 11.74 19.31
N ARG A 64 16.84 11.79 18.54
CA ARG A 64 15.95 12.94 18.42
C ARG A 64 14.60 12.73 19.10
N GLN A 65 13.99 13.83 19.48
CA GLN A 65 12.63 13.91 20.03
C GLN A 65 11.71 14.74 19.14
N ASN A 66 12.06 14.93 17.87
CA ASN A 66 11.28 15.74 16.94
C ASN A 66 9.90 15.12 16.69
N LEU A 67 8.96 15.99 16.36
CA LEU A 67 7.76 15.70 15.59
C LEU A 67 7.79 16.67 14.41
N TRP A 68 7.86 16.15 13.19
CA TRP A 68 7.75 16.96 11.99
C TRP A 68 6.55 16.50 11.17
N ALA A 69 5.91 17.44 10.49
CA ALA A 69 4.81 17.16 9.58
C ALA A 69 5.20 17.55 8.16
N TYR A 70 4.94 16.67 7.21
CA TYR A 70 5.10 16.90 5.79
C TYR A 70 3.72 16.90 5.12
N ASP A 71 3.34 18.04 4.56
CA ASP A 71 2.11 18.15 3.77
C ASP A 71 2.36 17.64 2.35
N ILE A 72 1.63 16.59 1.95
CA ILE A 72 1.83 15.94 0.65
C ILE A 72 1.33 16.79 -0.52
N LEU A 73 0.36 17.68 -0.29
CA LEU A 73 -0.22 18.55 -1.32
C LEU A 73 0.69 19.73 -1.59
N ASP A 74 1.15 20.39 -0.52
CA ASP A 74 1.99 21.59 -0.60
C ASP A 74 3.49 21.26 -0.76
N ASN A 75 3.88 19.99 -0.53
CA ASN A 75 5.28 19.56 -0.54
C ASN A 75 6.14 20.36 0.46
N GLN A 76 5.62 20.63 1.66
CA GLN A 76 6.27 21.46 2.66
C GLN A 76 6.35 20.77 4.03
N TRP A 77 7.40 21.13 4.78
CA TRP A 77 7.63 20.66 6.14
C TRP A 77 7.22 21.71 7.16
N THR A 78 6.53 21.26 8.21
CA THR A 78 6.32 22.00 9.46
C THR A 78 7.19 21.38 10.55
N THR A 79 8.06 22.20 11.14
CA THR A 79 9.07 21.75 12.13
C THR A 79 8.86 22.31 13.52
N THR A 80 7.85 23.16 13.70
CA THR A 80 7.53 23.87 14.95
C THR A 80 6.53 23.13 15.85
N LEU A 81 6.27 21.86 15.56
CA LEU A 81 5.39 20.99 16.35
C LEU A 81 6.05 20.62 17.70
N PRO A 82 5.26 20.26 18.73
CA PRO A 82 5.81 19.92 20.02
C PRO A 82 6.69 18.67 19.96
N ALA A 83 7.88 18.77 20.55
CA ALA A 83 8.77 17.63 20.71
C ALA A 83 8.17 16.56 21.64
N MET A 84 8.50 15.30 21.37
CA MET A 84 8.23 14.18 22.27
C MET A 84 8.85 14.43 23.65
N SER A 85 8.28 13.80 24.68
CA SER A 85 8.75 13.87 26.06
C SER A 85 10.17 13.35 26.25
N ALA A 86 10.62 12.43 25.39
CA ALA A 86 11.96 11.86 25.42
C ALA A 86 12.47 11.59 24.00
N PRO A 87 13.78 11.74 23.74
CA PRO A 87 14.41 11.29 22.51
C PRO A 87 14.29 9.77 22.37
N ARG A 88 14.06 9.29 21.15
CA ARG A 88 14.08 7.86 20.85
C ARG A 88 14.43 7.56 19.40
N GLU A 89 15.09 6.43 19.19
CA GLU A 89 15.34 5.79 17.89
C GLU A 89 14.96 4.31 17.98
N ASP A 90 14.78 3.65 16.83
CA ASP A 90 14.31 2.26 16.73
C ASP A 90 12.98 2.01 17.46
N HIS A 91 12.16 3.07 17.62
CA HIS A 91 10.80 3.01 18.16
C HIS A 91 9.79 2.69 17.06
N ALA A 92 8.56 2.40 17.47
CA ALA A 92 7.46 2.21 16.55
C ALA A 92 6.38 3.27 16.75
N SER A 93 5.67 3.62 15.69
CA SER A 93 4.54 4.56 15.75
C SER A 93 3.36 4.08 14.91
N VAL A 94 2.14 4.40 15.36
CA VAL A 94 0.90 4.14 14.61
C VAL A 94 -0.04 5.34 14.72
N ALA A 95 -0.95 5.46 13.76
CA ALA A 95 -2.04 6.44 13.80
C ALA A 95 -3.39 5.75 14.04
N ILE A 96 -4.24 6.38 14.85
CA ILE A 96 -5.64 6.02 15.02
C ILE A 96 -6.47 7.30 15.02
N GLY A 97 -7.22 7.52 13.93
CA GLY A 97 -7.86 8.81 13.70
C GLY A 97 -6.82 9.93 13.67
N ASP A 98 -7.06 10.98 14.46
CA ASP A 98 -6.17 12.15 14.59
C ASP A 98 -5.10 11.98 15.67
N THR A 99 -4.91 10.77 16.20
CA THR A 99 -3.96 10.49 17.28
C THR A 99 -2.78 9.68 16.76
N LEU A 100 -1.58 10.24 16.94
CA LEU A 100 -0.30 9.57 16.70
C LEU A 100 0.18 8.96 18.02
N TRP A 101 0.44 7.66 18.02
CA TRP A 101 0.99 6.91 19.15
C TRP A 101 2.43 6.49 18.90
N VAL A 102 3.26 6.53 19.94
CA VAL A 102 4.67 6.17 19.91
C VAL A 102 4.98 5.17 21.03
N PHE A 103 5.69 4.11 20.68
CA PHE A 103 5.99 2.98 21.55
C PHE A 103 7.47 2.61 21.49
N GLY A 104 8.06 2.39 22.66
CA GLY A 104 9.34 1.73 22.75
C GLY A 104 10.49 2.55 22.16
N GLY A 105 11.46 1.82 21.62
CA GLY A 105 12.73 2.34 21.12
C GLY A 105 13.76 2.46 22.22
N ARG A 106 14.80 3.23 21.94
CA ARG A 106 15.88 3.51 22.87
C ARG A 106 16.38 4.94 22.76
N ASN A 107 16.99 5.41 23.84
CA ASN A 107 17.74 6.65 23.89
C ASN A 107 19.19 6.31 24.25
N HIS A 108 20.11 6.44 23.30
CA HIS A 108 21.47 5.92 23.45
C HIS A 108 21.50 4.42 23.77
N ASP A 109 21.91 4.04 24.99
CA ASP A 109 21.99 2.65 25.45
C ASP A 109 20.81 2.25 26.34
N GLU A 110 19.86 3.17 26.59
CA GLU A 110 18.72 2.97 27.48
C GLU A 110 17.45 2.63 26.71
N MET A 111 16.80 1.53 27.09
CA MET A 111 15.49 1.17 26.55
C MET A 111 14.42 2.13 27.02
N VAL A 112 13.58 2.60 26.09
CA VAL A 112 12.43 3.46 26.39
C VAL A 112 11.20 2.59 26.57
N ALA A 113 10.58 2.66 27.75
CA ALA A 113 9.36 1.91 28.06
C ALA A 113 8.08 2.70 27.77
N SER A 114 8.17 4.03 27.63
CA SER A 114 6.99 4.88 27.63
C SER A 114 6.15 4.70 26.38
N VAL A 115 4.84 4.75 26.61
CA VAL A 115 3.82 4.94 25.58
C VAL A 115 3.36 6.38 25.66
N ASP A 116 3.57 7.12 24.58
CA ASP A 116 3.20 8.51 24.49
C ASP A 116 2.36 8.71 23.23
N PHE A 117 1.43 9.66 23.27
CA PHE A 117 0.60 10.00 22.12
C PHE A 117 0.45 11.51 21.97
N TRP A 118 0.14 11.92 20.74
CA TRP A 118 -0.14 13.29 20.40
C TRP A 118 -1.37 13.34 19.50
N VAL A 119 -2.32 14.21 19.85
CA VAL A 119 -3.50 14.48 19.04
C VAL A 119 -3.21 15.68 18.16
N VAL A 120 -3.53 15.60 16.87
CA VAL A 120 -3.28 16.67 15.90
C VAL A 120 -3.79 18.03 16.43
N GLY A 121 -2.90 19.03 16.41
CA GLY A 121 -3.17 20.38 16.91
C GLY A 121 -2.91 20.60 18.40
N SER A 122 -2.59 19.56 19.17
CA SER A 122 -2.23 19.70 20.59
C SER A 122 -0.87 20.37 20.76
N SER A 123 -0.68 21.12 21.84
CA SER A 123 0.58 21.82 22.14
C SER A 123 1.63 20.95 22.83
N GLN A 124 1.28 19.71 23.20
CA GLN A 124 2.14 18.81 23.96
C GLN A 124 1.74 17.34 23.74
N TRP A 125 2.70 16.45 23.95
CA TRP A 125 2.48 15.01 24.02
C TRP A 125 1.85 14.62 25.35
N GLN A 126 1.11 13.52 25.36
CA GLN A 126 0.48 12.93 26.54
C GLN A 126 1.09 11.56 26.82
N HIS A 127 1.28 11.26 28.11
CA HIS A 127 1.78 9.97 28.55
C HIS A 127 0.62 9.01 28.82
N ALA A 128 0.63 7.83 28.22
CA ALA A 128 -0.41 6.81 28.35
C ALA A 128 0.02 5.60 29.20
N GLY A 129 1.23 5.60 29.74
CA GLY A 129 1.78 4.52 30.56
C GLY A 129 3.02 3.90 29.94
N GLN A 130 3.27 2.63 30.26
CA GLN A 130 4.50 1.94 29.86
C GLN A 130 4.19 0.58 29.25
N MET A 131 5.04 0.18 28.30
CA MET A 131 5.03 -1.16 27.74
C MET A 131 5.38 -2.21 28.82
N PRO A 132 4.71 -3.38 28.84
CA PRO A 132 5.05 -4.47 29.75
C PRO A 132 6.49 -4.98 29.59
N MET A 133 7.06 -4.86 28.39
CA MET A 133 8.45 -5.16 28.08
C MET A 133 9.00 -4.10 27.13
N PRO A 134 9.92 -3.24 27.58
CA PRO A 134 10.57 -2.24 26.72
C PRO A 134 11.34 -2.93 25.59
N ARG A 135 11.20 -2.43 24.35
CA ARG A 135 11.79 -3.05 23.16
C ARG A 135 12.22 -1.99 22.13
N GLU A 136 13.33 -2.22 21.45
CA GLU A 136 13.76 -1.48 20.26
C GLU A 136 13.70 -2.37 19.00
N GLY A 137 13.63 -1.72 17.84
CA GLY A 137 13.55 -2.36 16.52
C GLY A 137 12.30 -3.25 16.38
N LEU A 138 11.24 -2.88 17.10
CA LEU A 138 9.94 -3.55 17.13
C LEU A 138 9.03 -3.00 16.02
N GLY A 139 8.04 -3.80 15.63
CA GLY A 139 6.95 -3.36 14.76
C GLY A 139 5.74 -2.89 15.55
N ALA A 140 4.96 -1.97 14.98
CA ALA A 140 3.64 -1.60 15.50
C ALA A 140 2.61 -1.45 14.37
N VAL A 141 1.42 -2.00 14.57
CA VAL A 141 0.29 -1.91 13.62
C VAL A 141 -1.03 -1.72 14.34
N THR A 142 -2.00 -1.09 13.67
CA THR A 142 -3.37 -1.00 14.15
C THR A 142 -4.23 -2.01 13.40
N VAL A 143 -4.95 -2.87 14.13
CA VAL A 143 -5.96 -3.79 13.58
C VAL A 143 -7.19 -3.75 14.48
N ASN A 144 -8.37 -3.56 13.89
CA ASN A 144 -9.66 -3.52 14.60
C ASN A 144 -9.68 -2.58 15.83
N GLY A 145 -9.01 -1.43 15.72
CA GLY A 145 -8.92 -0.42 16.80
C GLY A 145 -7.95 -0.76 17.92
N MET A 146 -7.26 -1.89 17.84
CA MET A 146 -6.24 -2.32 18.78
C MET A 146 -4.84 -2.11 18.19
N ILE A 147 -3.85 -1.86 19.03
CA ILE A 147 -2.45 -1.69 18.62
C ILE A 147 -1.68 -2.97 18.95
N TYR A 148 -0.96 -3.53 17.98
CA TYR A 148 -0.12 -4.71 18.17
C TYR A 148 1.35 -4.32 18.09
N LEU A 149 2.14 -4.65 19.12
CA LEU A 149 3.58 -4.42 19.19
C LEU A 149 4.34 -5.73 19.04
N ILE A 150 5.09 -5.87 17.96
CA ILE A 150 5.57 -7.15 17.43
C ILE A 150 7.09 -7.21 17.51
N GLY A 151 7.65 -8.35 17.94
CA GLY A 151 9.08 -8.62 17.84
C GLY A 151 9.98 -7.61 18.57
N GLY A 152 11.14 -7.32 18.02
CA GLY A 152 12.14 -6.43 18.60
C GLY A 152 13.08 -7.13 19.58
N LYS A 153 13.95 -6.37 20.24
CA LYS A 153 14.81 -6.86 21.32
C LYS A 153 14.62 -6.02 22.59
N SER A 154 14.74 -6.63 23.76
CA SER A 154 14.48 -5.97 25.06
C SER A 154 15.74 -5.62 25.84
N SER A 155 16.91 -5.73 25.22
CA SER A 155 18.18 -5.30 25.79
C SER A 155 19.06 -4.76 24.67
N HIS A 156 19.78 -3.67 24.96
CA HIS A 156 20.73 -3.09 24.03
C HIS A 156 22.05 -3.88 23.98
N ALA A 157 22.22 -4.86 24.89
CA ALA A 157 23.41 -5.70 24.91
C ALA A 157 23.60 -6.38 23.54
N MET A 158 24.85 -6.33 23.04
CA MET A 158 25.24 -6.82 21.71
C MET A 158 24.76 -8.25 21.40
N TRP A 159 24.68 -9.10 22.42
CA TRP A 159 24.32 -10.51 22.30
C TRP A 159 22.90 -10.83 22.80
N ALA A 160 22.10 -9.81 23.11
CA ALA A 160 20.72 -10.02 23.49
C ALA A 160 19.93 -10.51 22.26
N PRO A 161 19.31 -11.70 22.32
CA PRO A 161 18.51 -12.17 21.21
C PRO A 161 17.24 -11.30 21.09
N PRO A 162 16.70 -11.14 19.88
CA PRO A 162 15.36 -10.60 19.72
C PRO A 162 14.33 -11.57 20.31
N VAL A 163 13.10 -11.11 20.44
CA VAL A 163 11.99 -11.87 21.02
C VAL A 163 10.90 -12.15 20.00
N THR A 164 10.09 -13.18 20.24
CA THR A 164 8.88 -13.50 19.47
C THR A 164 7.63 -12.76 19.97
N ARG A 165 7.78 -11.95 21.03
CA ARG A 165 6.66 -11.39 21.80
C ARG A 165 5.78 -10.48 20.96
N VAL A 166 4.46 -10.64 21.12
CA VAL A 166 3.45 -9.72 20.59
C VAL A 166 2.57 -9.25 21.74
N ASP A 167 2.55 -7.93 21.94
CA ASP A 167 1.64 -7.28 22.86
C ASP A 167 0.48 -6.68 22.08
N GLN A 168 -0.73 -6.78 22.62
CA GLN A 168 -1.88 -6.00 22.17
C GLN A 168 -2.18 -4.93 23.22
N PHE A 169 -2.40 -3.70 22.77
CA PHE A 169 -2.72 -2.54 23.59
C PHE A 169 -4.07 -1.98 23.16
N ASN A 170 -4.94 -1.75 24.15
CA ASN A 170 -6.20 -1.06 23.95
C ASN A 170 -5.99 0.45 24.18
N PRO A 171 -6.01 1.29 23.13
CA PRO A 171 -5.80 2.73 23.28
C PRO A 171 -6.95 3.45 24.00
N GLN A 172 -8.13 2.82 24.14
CA GLN A 172 -9.28 3.40 24.84
C GLN A 172 -9.24 3.15 26.35
N THR A 173 -8.76 1.98 26.78
CA THR A 173 -8.72 1.60 28.20
C THR A 173 -7.33 1.70 28.81
N GLY A 174 -6.27 1.75 27.99
CA GLY A 174 -4.88 1.68 28.43
C GLY A 174 -4.44 0.27 28.85
N GLU A 175 -5.26 -0.74 28.60
CA GLU A 175 -4.99 -2.12 29.02
C GLU A 175 -4.11 -2.87 28.01
N TRP A 176 -3.33 -3.80 28.55
CA TRP A 176 -2.44 -4.67 27.80
C TRP A 176 -2.91 -6.11 27.88
N SER A 177 -2.78 -6.83 26.77
CA SER A 177 -2.91 -8.28 26.70
C SER A 177 -1.75 -8.85 25.89
N VAL A 178 -1.37 -10.08 26.17
CA VAL A 178 -0.39 -10.82 25.36
C VAL A 178 -1.17 -11.69 24.38
N THR A 179 -0.75 -11.71 23.12
CA THR A 179 -1.35 -12.54 22.07
C THR A 179 -0.42 -13.68 21.68
N ASP A 180 -0.82 -14.46 20.68
CA ASP A 180 0.08 -15.42 20.03
C ASP A 180 1.37 -14.73 19.56
N THR A 181 2.48 -15.47 19.69
CA THR A 181 3.83 -14.98 19.38
C THR A 181 4.21 -15.28 17.95
N LEU A 182 5.18 -14.53 17.42
CA LEU A 182 5.87 -14.91 16.18
C LEU A 182 6.45 -16.33 16.27
N ASN A 183 6.52 -17.03 15.15
CA ASN A 183 7.21 -18.31 15.00
C ASN A 183 8.73 -18.13 15.08
N GLN A 184 9.25 -17.00 14.59
CA GLN A 184 10.66 -16.66 14.65
C GLN A 184 10.90 -15.26 15.24
N ALA A 185 11.80 -15.18 16.23
CA ALA A 185 12.20 -13.91 16.80
C ALA A 185 12.94 -13.04 15.78
N ARG A 186 12.60 -11.75 15.74
CA ARG A 186 13.15 -10.79 14.77
C ARG A 186 13.22 -9.38 15.35
N VAL A 187 14.25 -8.63 14.99
CA VAL A 187 14.40 -7.18 15.24
C VAL A 187 14.75 -6.48 13.93
N GLY A 188 14.34 -5.22 13.76
CA GLY A 188 14.63 -4.45 12.55
C GLY A 188 14.09 -5.14 11.30
N PHE A 189 12.86 -5.65 11.36
CA PHE A 189 12.18 -6.30 10.24
C PHE A 189 11.26 -5.30 9.55
N ALA A 190 10.73 -5.65 8.39
CA ALA A 190 9.70 -4.85 7.74
C ALA A 190 8.31 -5.36 8.16
N TRP A 191 7.37 -4.46 8.45
CA TRP A 191 6.00 -4.82 8.85
C TRP A 191 4.96 -3.86 8.28
N ALA A 192 3.75 -4.37 8.08
CA ALA A 192 2.58 -3.56 7.74
C ALA A 192 1.30 -4.34 8.07
N ALA A 193 0.17 -3.62 8.12
CA ALA A 193 -1.15 -4.23 8.23
C ALA A 193 -2.13 -3.62 7.21
N HIS A 194 -3.07 -4.44 6.75
CA HIS A 194 -4.18 -4.03 5.89
C HIS A 194 -5.40 -4.90 6.17
N GLY A 195 -6.53 -4.26 6.46
CA GLY A 195 -7.72 -4.97 6.93
C GLY A 195 -7.44 -5.70 8.23
N ASP A 196 -7.62 -7.03 8.21
CA ASP A 196 -7.36 -7.95 9.32
C ASP A 196 -5.97 -8.63 9.23
N THR A 197 -5.19 -8.32 8.20
CA THR A 197 -3.93 -9.00 7.90
C THR A 197 -2.75 -8.18 8.40
N ILE A 198 -1.87 -8.82 9.17
CA ILE A 198 -0.55 -8.32 9.55
C ILE A 198 0.51 -9.16 8.83
N MET A 199 1.51 -8.50 8.25
CA MET A 199 2.67 -9.17 7.66
C MET A 199 3.96 -8.64 8.24
N CYS A 200 4.91 -9.54 8.45
CA CYS A 200 6.26 -9.27 8.93
C CYS A 200 7.26 -10.00 8.03
N ALA A 201 8.23 -9.29 7.47
CA ALA A 201 9.20 -9.84 6.53
C ALA A 201 10.64 -9.53 6.98
N GLY A 202 11.49 -10.55 6.94
CA GLY A 202 12.92 -10.42 7.22
C GLY A 202 13.24 -9.96 8.65
N GLY A 203 14.20 -9.05 8.77
CA GLY A 203 14.79 -8.65 10.04
C GLY A 203 16.01 -9.46 10.41
N ARG A 204 16.45 -9.34 11.66
CA ARG A 204 17.66 -10.00 12.16
C ARG A 204 17.36 -10.87 13.36
N PHE A 205 18.02 -12.03 13.43
CA PHE A 205 18.18 -12.80 14.66
C PHE A 205 19.64 -12.75 15.12
N VAL A 206 20.50 -13.46 14.39
CA VAL A 206 21.96 -13.29 14.40
C VAL A 206 22.33 -12.71 13.04
N ASP A 207 21.97 -13.43 11.99
CA ASP A 207 22.04 -12.99 10.60
C ASP A 207 20.70 -12.42 10.12
N PRO A 208 20.70 -11.68 8.98
CA PRO A 208 19.47 -11.30 8.30
C PRO A 208 18.59 -12.52 7.99
N LEU A 209 17.28 -12.36 8.09
CA LEU A 209 16.27 -13.38 7.88
C LEU A 209 15.61 -13.22 6.51
N ALA A 210 15.24 -14.35 5.90
CA ALA A 210 14.37 -14.39 4.72
C ALA A 210 12.93 -14.78 5.08
N SER A 211 12.68 -15.20 6.32
CA SER A 211 11.36 -15.66 6.75
C SER A 211 10.34 -14.53 6.74
N VAL A 212 9.14 -14.88 6.30
CA VAL A 212 7.98 -13.99 6.27
C VAL A 212 6.89 -14.66 7.08
N GLU A 213 6.27 -13.91 7.97
CA GLU A 213 5.16 -14.39 8.78
C GLU A 213 3.95 -13.49 8.52
N ARG A 214 2.77 -14.11 8.45
CA ARG A 214 1.49 -13.43 8.33
C ARG A 214 0.57 -13.84 9.47
N ARG A 215 -0.30 -12.94 9.88
CA ARG A 215 -1.35 -13.19 10.84
C ARG A 215 -2.65 -12.55 10.38
N LEU A 216 -3.71 -13.34 10.28
CA LEU A 216 -5.08 -12.85 10.19
C LEU A 216 -5.60 -12.60 11.61
N ASP A 217 -6.50 -11.65 11.79
CA ASP A 217 -7.05 -11.37 13.12
C ASP A 217 -7.68 -12.63 13.74
N SER A 218 -7.51 -12.80 15.04
CA SER A 218 -7.92 -13.98 15.81
C SER A 218 -7.28 -15.33 15.40
N GLU A 219 -6.30 -15.34 14.48
CA GLU A 219 -5.51 -16.52 14.14
C GLU A 219 -4.08 -16.46 14.71
N ALA A 220 -3.43 -17.62 14.79
CA ALA A 220 -2.01 -17.74 15.10
C ALA A 220 -1.15 -17.29 13.91
N TRP A 221 0.11 -16.93 14.18
CA TRP A 221 1.08 -16.58 13.14
C TRP A 221 1.38 -17.78 12.24
N GLN A 222 1.39 -17.53 10.93
CA GLN A 222 1.65 -18.53 9.89
C GLN A 222 2.84 -18.10 9.05
N ASP A 223 3.66 -19.06 8.66
CA ASP A 223 4.73 -18.82 7.70
C ASP A 223 4.13 -18.52 6.32
N ALA A 224 4.66 -17.48 5.66
CA ALA A 224 4.37 -17.13 4.27
C ALA A 224 5.57 -17.46 3.39
N VAL A 225 5.44 -17.26 2.07
CA VAL A 225 6.56 -17.50 1.14
C VAL A 225 7.74 -16.63 1.56
N PRO A 226 8.94 -17.20 1.77
CA PRO A 226 10.10 -16.44 2.20
C PRO A 226 10.61 -15.51 1.09
N LEU A 227 11.37 -14.49 1.49
CA LEU A 227 12.11 -13.62 0.57
C LEU A 227 13.14 -14.45 -0.21
N SER A 228 13.42 -14.04 -1.45
CA SER A 228 14.48 -14.65 -2.27
C SER A 228 15.88 -14.43 -1.68
N GLY A 229 16.06 -13.36 -0.91
CA GLY A 229 17.29 -13.04 -0.20
C GLY A 229 16.98 -12.48 1.20
N PRO A 230 17.72 -12.90 2.23
CA PRO A 230 17.52 -12.41 3.59
C PRO A 230 17.90 -10.94 3.69
N ARG A 231 17.08 -10.14 4.39
CA ARG A 231 17.36 -8.72 4.65
C ARG A 231 16.76 -8.24 5.96
N SER A 232 17.42 -7.28 6.59
CA SER A 232 16.94 -6.52 7.75
C SER A 232 16.81 -5.05 7.43
N ASP A 233 16.22 -4.31 8.35
CA ASP A 233 16.13 -2.85 8.39
C ASP A 233 15.51 -2.25 7.13
N GLY A 234 14.57 -2.96 6.50
CA GLY A 234 13.73 -2.41 5.42
C GLY A 234 12.39 -1.93 5.96
N ALA A 235 11.71 -1.10 5.19
CA ALA A 235 10.35 -0.66 5.48
C ALA A 235 9.32 -1.48 4.69
N ALA A 236 8.07 -1.49 5.14
CA ALA A 236 6.98 -2.08 4.36
C ALA A 236 5.68 -1.30 4.50
N VAL A 237 4.84 -1.42 3.47
CA VAL A 237 3.48 -0.92 3.44
C VAL A 237 2.58 -1.91 2.72
N PHE A 238 1.28 -1.83 2.95
CA PHE A 238 0.32 -2.39 2.00
C PHE A 238 -0.08 -1.31 0.98
N PHE A 239 0.06 -1.60 -0.30
CA PHE A 239 -0.32 -0.70 -1.40
C PHE A 239 -1.22 -1.45 -2.38
N HIS A 240 -2.42 -0.90 -2.63
CA HIS A 240 -3.48 -1.57 -3.42
C HIS A 240 -3.82 -3.00 -2.98
N GLY A 241 -3.61 -3.32 -1.70
CA GLY A 241 -3.89 -4.64 -1.11
C GLY A 241 -2.70 -5.59 -1.08
N ASP A 242 -1.60 -5.27 -1.76
CA ASP A 242 -0.38 -6.07 -1.81
C ASP A 242 0.66 -5.56 -0.82
N PHE A 243 1.49 -6.45 -0.27
CA PHE A 243 2.53 -6.11 0.69
C PHE A 243 3.82 -5.73 -0.04
N VAL A 244 4.25 -4.48 0.08
CA VAL A 244 5.44 -3.93 -0.58
C VAL A 244 6.57 -3.81 0.44
N LEU A 245 7.69 -4.48 0.17
CA LEU A 245 8.94 -4.41 0.90
C LEU A 245 9.91 -3.46 0.21
N LEU A 246 10.37 -2.46 0.95
CA LEU A 246 11.16 -1.33 0.46
C LEU A 246 12.52 -1.31 1.15
N GLY A 247 13.59 -1.29 0.36
CA GLY A 247 14.97 -1.21 0.86
C GLY A 247 15.40 -2.40 1.73
N GLY A 248 16.22 -2.07 2.74
CA GLY A 248 16.84 -3.00 3.68
C GLY A 248 18.29 -3.32 3.36
N ILE A 249 18.90 -4.17 4.19
CA ILE A 249 20.28 -4.61 4.07
C ILE A 249 20.37 -6.13 4.25
N GLY A 250 21.01 -6.80 3.30
CA GLY A 250 21.26 -8.23 3.30
C GLY A 250 22.77 -8.56 3.37
N PRO A 251 23.13 -9.84 3.29
CA PRO A 251 24.54 -10.28 3.28
C PRO A 251 25.37 -9.70 2.12
N GLU A 252 24.73 -9.38 0.99
CA GLU A 252 25.37 -8.81 -0.20
C GLU A 252 25.44 -7.27 -0.17
N GLY A 253 24.94 -6.64 0.90
CA GLY A 253 24.90 -5.19 1.06
C GLY A 253 23.48 -4.65 1.06
N GLN A 254 23.35 -3.36 0.77
CA GLN A 254 22.06 -2.68 0.73
C GLN A 254 21.21 -3.25 -0.39
N ALA A 255 19.94 -3.55 -0.10
CA ALA A 255 19.02 -3.99 -1.12
C ALA A 255 18.64 -2.82 -2.03
N ASP A 256 18.90 -2.99 -3.32
CA ASP A 256 18.54 -2.08 -4.39
C ASP A 256 17.19 -2.47 -5.04
N GLN A 257 16.85 -3.76 -5.00
CA GLN A 257 15.59 -4.29 -5.52
C GLN A 257 14.51 -4.39 -4.44
N ASN A 258 13.46 -3.59 -4.60
CA ASN A 258 12.21 -3.71 -3.84
C ASN A 258 11.40 -4.93 -4.28
N GLN A 259 10.55 -5.43 -3.41
CA GLN A 259 9.74 -6.61 -3.68
C GLN A 259 8.29 -6.38 -3.29
N ILE A 260 7.36 -6.94 -4.05
CA ILE A 260 5.93 -6.92 -3.76
C ILE A 260 5.43 -8.35 -3.59
N TYR A 261 4.60 -8.59 -2.59
CA TYR A 261 3.98 -9.87 -2.31
C TYR A 261 2.48 -9.78 -2.56
N SER A 262 2.02 -10.57 -3.52
CA SER A 262 0.62 -10.72 -3.94
C SER A 262 0.22 -12.20 -3.90
N ASP A 263 -0.98 -12.53 -4.38
CA ASP A 263 -1.46 -13.92 -4.50
C ASP A 263 -0.53 -14.83 -5.34
N ASN A 264 0.28 -14.25 -6.24
CA ASN A 264 1.23 -14.97 -7.06
C ASN A 264 2.62 -15.13 -6.40
N GLY A 265 2.76 -14.73 -5.14
CA GLY A 265 4.02 -14.70 -4.41
C GLY A 265 4.82 -13.42 -4.64
N TRP A 266 6.13 -13.49 -4.34
CA TRP A 266 7.04 -12.36 -4.44
C TRP A 266 7.40 -12.03 -5.91
N GLN A 267 7.33 -10.74 -6.25
CA GLN A 267 7.75 -10.18 -7.51
C GLN A 267 8.63 -8.95 -7.28
N SER A 268 9.36 -8.52 -8.31
CA SER A 268 10.10 -7.25 -8.27
C SER A 268 9.14 -6.07 -8.25
N PHE A 269 9.48 -5.05 -7.46
CA PHE A 269 8.80 -3.76 -7.42
C PHE A 269 9.77 -2.64 -7.82
N GLU A 270 9.27 -1.50 -8.29
CA GLU A 270 10.13 -0.39 -8.74
C GLU A 270 11.14 0.02 -7.68
N GLN A 271 12.39 0.18 -8.09
CA GLN A 271 13.52 0.51 -7.22
C GLN A 271 13.49 1.99 -6.80
N ASN A 272 13.77 2.25 -5.52
CA ASN A 272 14.00 3.59 -4.98
C ASN A 272 15.11 4.32 -5.77
N LEU A 273 15.05 5.66 -5.86
CA LEU A 273 16.11 6.48 -6.43
C LEU A 273 17.45 6.27 -5.70
N LEU A 274 17.38 6.03 -4.38
CA LEU A 274 18.53 5.70 -3.54
C LEU A 274 18.31 4.38 -2.76
N PRO A 275 19.25 3.41 -2.85
CA PRO A 275 19.29 2.26 -1.96
C PRO A 275 19.40 2.73 -0.51
N ARG A 276 18.59 2.12 0.37
CA ARG A 276 18.50 2.54 1.77
C ARG A 276 18.04 1.43 2.71
N TYR A 277 18.31 1.62 3.98
CA TYR A 277 17.85 0.81 5.10
C TYR A 277 17.68 1.70 6.35
N GLU A 278 17.04 1.21 7.41
CA GLU A 278 16.58 1.98 8.58
C GLU A 278 15.68 3.17 8.20
N ASP A 279 15.00 3.05 7.07
CA ASP A 279 14.02 3.99 6.53
C ASP A 279 12.62 3.73 7.10
N ALA A 280 11.72 4.70 6.88
CA ALA A 280 10.30 4.55 7.14
C ALA A 280 9.52 4.66 5.83
N ALA A 281 8.46 3.86 5.69
CA ALA A 281 7.56 3.95 4.55
C ALA A 281 6.12 4.10 5.01
N VAL A 282 5.35 4.91 4.28
CA VAL A 282 3.93 5.14 4.53
C VAL A 282 3.17 5.25 3.21
N VAL A 283 1.87 4.97 3.25
CA VAL A 283 0.97 5.30 2.14
C VAL A 283 0.24 6.59 2.47
N ALA A 284 0.21 7.52 1.51
CA ALA A 284 -0.56 8.76 1.64
C ALA A 284 -1.17 9.11 0.27
N GLY A 285 -2.48 9.35 0.25
CA GLY A 285 -3.22 9.43 -1.01
C GLY A 285 -3.15 8.10 -1.78
N ASP A 286 -2.77 8.18 -3.06
CA ASP A 286 -2.57 7.02 -3.94
C ASP A 286 -1.09 6.80 -4.26
N ALA A 287 -0.22 6.99 -3.27
CA ALA A 287 1.23 6.91 -3.42
C ALA A 287 1.90 6.29 -2.20
N ILE A 288 3.09 5.71 -2.42
CA ILE A 288 3.99 5.26 -1.36
C ILE A 288 5.05 6.34 -1.15
N TYR A 289 5.35 6.65 0.10
CA TYR A 289 6.44 7.54 0.48
C TYR A 289 7.48 6.77 1.26
N VAL A 290 8.74 6.94 0.89
CA VAL A 290 9.90 6.38 1.60
C VAL A 290 10.74 7.53 2.12
N ILE A 291 10.99 7.55 3.44
CA ILE A 291 11.45 8.72 4.17
C ILE A 291 12.76 8.36 4.89
N GLY A 292 13.79 9.18 4.68
CA GLY A 292 15.07 9.06 5.37
C GLY A 292 15.74 7.69 5.19
N GLY A 293 16.29 7.18 6.28
CA GLY A 293 17.09 5.96 6.31
C GLY A 293 18.57 6.25 6.10
N ARG A 294 19.33 5.24 5.71
CA ARG A 294 20.78 5.32 5.50
C ARG A 294 21.18 4.87 4.11
N ASN A 295 22.08 5.62 3.49
CA ASN A 295 22.88 5.13 2.37
C ASN A 295 24.35 4.97 2.83
N GLY A 296 24.80 3.72 2.97
CA GLY A 296 26.03 3.39 3.67
C GLY A 296 26.07 3.97 5.08
N ASN A 297 27.11 4.77 5.39
CA ASN A 297 27.28 5.36 6.71
C ASN A 297 26.57 6.71 6.91
N GLN A 298 25.79 7.18 5.93
CA GLN A 298 25.17 8.50 5.97
C GLN A 298 23.65 8.40 6.12
N PRO A 299 23.05 8.98 7.17
CA PRO A 299 21.61 9.15 7.24
C PRO A 299 21.14 10.11 6.13
N LEU A 300 19.92 9.91 5.66
CA LEU A 300 19.35 10.62 4.52
C LEU A 300 18.32 11.66 4.98
N ARG A 301 18.23 12.76 4.21
CA ARG A 301 17.11 13.73 4.31
C ARG A 301 16.02 13.46 3.29
N SER A 302 16.29 12.60 2.30
CA SER A 302 15.44 12.45 1.13
C SER A 302 14.11 11.79 1.50
N ILE A 303 13.05 12.32 0.90
CA ILE A 303 11.78 11.63 0.76
C ILE A 303 11.63 11.29 -0.71
N GLU A 304 11.29 10.05 -0.99
CA GLU A 304 10.92 9.61 -2.33
C GLU A 304 9.45 9.23 -2.34
N GLN A 305 8.75 9.61 -3.40
CA GLN A 305 7.36 9.27 -3.64
C GLN A 305 7.28 8.33 -4.84
N PHE A 306 6.73 7.15 -4.65
CA PHE A 306 6.30 6.28 -5.73
C PHE A 306 4.96 6.78 -6.27
N VAL A 307 4.95 7.17 -7.53
CA VAL A 307 3.74 7.51 -8.27
C VAL A 307 3.37 6.29 -9.11
N PRO A 308 2.24 5.61 -8.81
CA PRO A 308 1.80 4.52 -9.66
C PRO A 308 1.50 5.09 -11.05
N LEU A 309 1.87 4.34 -12.10
CA LEU A 309 1.32 4.63 -13.40
C LEU A 309 -0.17 4.35 -13.30
N THR A 310 -0.98 5.39 -13.44
CA THR A 310 -2.38 5.16 -13.79
C THR A 310 -2.34 4.38 -15.10
N PRO A 311 -2.98 3.21 -15.19
CA PRO A 311 -3.08 2.52 -16.47
C PRO A 311 -3.61 3.55 -17.45
N ILE A 312 -2.80 3.91 -18.44
CA ILE A 312 -3.32 4.64 -19.58
C ILE A 312 -4.29 3.63 -20.17
N VAL A 313 -5.58 3.75 -19.85
CA VAL A 313 -6.62 3.18 -20.70
C VAL A 313 -6.33 3.83 -22.04
N PRO A 314 -5.77 3.11 -23.03
CA PRO A 314 -5.35 3.77 -24.25
C PRO A 314 -6.59 4.48 -24.77
N GLU A 315 -6.51 5.81 -24.95
CA GLU A 315 -7.51 6.45 -25.79
C GLU A 315 -7.55 5.61 -27.07
N PRO A 316 -8.73 5.15 -27.49
CA PRO A 316 -8.80 4.39 -28.71
C PRO A 316 -8.12 5.20 -29.80
N LYS A 317 -7.09 4.62 -30.44
CA LYS A 317 -6.52 5.21 -31.65
C LYS A 317 -7.63 5.33 -32.69
N LEU A 318 -8.25 6.49 -32.75
CA LEU A 318 -9.24 6.85 -33.76
C LEU A 318 -8.49 7.04 -35.09
N PRO A 319 -8.95 6.44 -36.20
CA PRO A 319 -8.34 6.69 -37.50
C PRO A 319 -8.45 8.18 -37.87
N GLU A 320 -7.36 8.80 -38.32
CA GLU A 320 -7.32 10.23 -38.72
C GLU A 320 -8.19 10.54 -39.96
N SER A 321 -8.67 9.51 -40.68
CA SER A 321 -9.71 9.67 -41.69
C SER A 321 -10.53 8.39 -41.89
N ILE A 322 -11.84 8.54 -42.09
CA ILE A 322 -12.77 7.47 -42.42
C ILE A 322 -12.79 7.32 -43.95
N ALA A 323 -12.14 6.31 -44.48
CA ALA A 323 -12.60 5.71 -45.72
C ALA A 323 -13.77 4.78 -45.34
N LEU A 324 -15.00 5.21 -45.63
CA LEU A 324 -16.18 4.34 -45.55
C LEU A 324 -15.94 3.16 -46.48
N ILE A 325 -15.45 2.04 -45.97
CA ILE A 325 -15.48 0.77 -46.68
C ILE A 325 -16.95 0.36 -46.65
N SER A 326 -17.63 0.55 -47.78
CA SER A 326 -19.07 0.36 -48.01
C SER A 326 -19.58 -1.09 -47.84
N ALA A 327 -18.84 -1.95 -47.14
CA ALA A 327 -19.07 -3.39 -47.05
C ALA A 327 -19.07 -3.99 -45.63
N PHE A 328 -18.95 -3.19 -44.56
CA PHE A 328 -19.02 -3.74 -43.19
C PHE A 328 -20.49 -3.88 -42.71
N PRO A 329 -21.00 -5.09 -42.42
CA PRO A 329 -22.35 -5.26 -41.87
C PRO A 329 -22.42 -4.76 -40.42
N ASN A 330 -23.50 -4.06 -40.06
CA ASN A 330 -23.75 -3.53 -38.72
C ASN A 330 -23.97 -4.67 -37.70
N PRO A 331 -23.14 -4.82 -36.65
CA PRO A 331 -23.35 -5.82 -35.61
C PRO A 331 -24.57 -5.51 -34.71
N PHE A 332 -25.14 -4.31 -34.81
CA PHE A 332 -26.29 -3.85 -34.02
C PHE A 332 -27.63 -3.87 -34.76
N ASN A 333 -27.75 -4.56 -35.91
CA ASN A 333 -29.06 -4.81 -36.50
C ASN A 333 -29.87 -5.80 -35.63
N GLY A 334 -30.59 -5.29 -34.63
CA GLY A 334 -31.40 -6.07 -33.69
C GLY A 334 -30.95 -5.89 -32.25
N SER A 335 -30.59 -6.98 -31.55
CA SER A 335 -30.07 -6.92 -30.17
C SER A 335 -28.76 -7.68 -30.02
N VAL A 336 -27.77 -7.07 -29.37
CA VAL A 336 -26.49 -7.70 -29.03
C VAL A 336 -26.51 -8.12 -27.57
N ARG A 337 -26.15 -9.37 -27.26
CA ARG A 337 -25.90 -9.79 -25.88
C ARG A 337 -24.41 -9.73 -25.58
N LEU A 338 -24.05 -8.97 -24.56
CA LEU A 338 -22.70 -8.97 -23.99
C LEU A 338 -22.71 -9.85 -22.75
N LYS A 339 -21.82 -10.84 -22.72
CA LYS A 339 -21.46 -11.53 -21.48
C LYS A 339 -20.37 -10.71 -20.80
N ILE A 340 -20.63 -10.34 -19.55
CA ILE A 340 -19.69 -9.59 -18.70
C ILE A 340 -19.41 -10.47 -17.50
N SER A 341 -18.14 -10.85 -17.34
CA SER A 341 -17.66 -11.62 -16.20
C SER A 341 -16.85 -10.69 -15.32
N LEU A 342 -17.36 -10.39 -14.13
CA LEU A 342 -16.67 -9.52 -13.17
C LEU A 342 -16.08 -10.34 -12.01
N PRO A 343 -14.96 -9.88 -11.41
CA PRO A 343 -14.35 -10.55 -10.27
C PRO A 343 -15.33 -10.70 -9.10
N VAL A 344 -15.15 -11.75 -8.31
CA VAL A 344 -15.86 -11.91 -7.02
C VAL A 344 -15.36 -10.82 -6.07
N GLY A 345 -16.26 -10.05 -5.44
CA GLY A 345 -15.88 -8.97 -4.51
C GLY A 345 -16.21 -7.53 -4.95
N ILE A 346 -16.96 -7.36 -6.05
CA ILE A 346 -17.54 -6.06 -6.43
C ILE A 346 -19.00 -5.94 -5.98
N ASN A 347 -19.47 -4.74 -5.66
CA ASN A 347 -20.85 -4.44 -5.26
C ASN A 347 -21.82 -4.27 -6.46
N GLY A 348 -21.31 -4.48 -7.68
CA GLY A 348 -22.10 -4.56 -8.91
C GLY A 348 -21.81 -3.45 -9.92
N ILE A 349 -22.34 -3.63 -11.12
CA ILE A 349 -22.36 -2.60 -12.17
C ILE A 349 -23.43 -1.56 -11.80
N GLN A 350 -23.16 -0.28 -12.05
CA GLN A 350 -24.10 0.83 -11.81
C GLN A 350 -24.66 1.40 -13.11
N ASN A 351 -23.82 1.48 -14.14
CA ASN A 351 -24.23 1.91 -15.47
C ASN A 351 -23.28 1.37 -16.54
N TYR A 352 -23.73 1.44 -17.78
CA TYR A 352 -22.86 1.32 -18.94
C TYR A 352 -23.17 2.39 -19.99
N LYS A 353 -22.14 2.80 -20.72
CA LYS A 353 -22.20 3.70 -21.85
C LYS A 353 -21.66 3.01 -23.09
N ILE A 354 -22.26 3.30 -24.23
CA ILE A 354 -21.79 2.84 -25.54
C ILE A 354 -21.40 4.06 -26.36
N TYR A 355 -20.20 4.03 -26.90
CA TYR A 355 -19.67 5.07 -27.77
C TYR A 355 -19.57 4.55 -29.20
N ASN A 356 -19.93 5.41 -30.16
CA ASN A 356 -19.65 5.16 -31.57
C ASN A 356 -18.19 5.49 -31.92
N MET A 357 -17.81 5.27 -33.18
CA MET A 357 -16.47 5.61 -33.71
C MET A 357 -16.10 7.09 -33.63
N LEU A 358 -17.03 7.98 -33.33
CA LEU A 358 -16.78 9.41 -33.15
C LEU A 358 -16.66 9.80 -31.67
N GLY A 359 -16.65 8.82 -30.75
CA GLY A 359 -16.63 9.07 -29.30
C GLY A 359 -17.94 9.63 -28.75
N GLN A 360 -19.01 9.62 -29.54
CA GLN A 360 -20.32 10.09 -29.09
C GLN A 360 -21.05 8.97 -28.36
N ILE A 361 -21.68 9.31 -27.24
CA ILE A 361 -22.57 8.39 -26.51
C ILE A 361 -23.78 8.09 -27.41
N VAL A 362 -23.95 6.82 -27.74
CA VAL A 362 -25.06 6.32 -28.56
C VAL A 362 -26.01 5.43 -27.76
N ALA A 363 -25.62 5.00 -26.57
CA ALA A 363 -26.50 4.43 -25.56
C ALA A 363 -25.93 4.65 -24.16
N GLU A 364 -26.79 4.90 -23.19
CA GLU A 364 -26.43 5.01 -21.77
C GLU A 364 -27.56 4.40 -20.96
N HIS A 365 -27.23 3.47 -20.07
CA HIS A 365 -28.20 2.79 -19.23
C HIS A 365 -27.66 2.62 -17.83
N SER A 366 -28.46 3.00 -16.84
CA SER A 366 -28.26 2.59 -15.46
C SER A 366 -28.76 1.16 -15.29
N ILE A 367 -27.91 0.29 -14.74
CA ILE A 367 -28.24 -1.11 -14.50
C ILE A 367 -27.67 -1.51 -13.14
N HIS A 368 -28.35 -2.40 -12.42
CA HIS A 368 -27.81 -2.99 -11.20
C HIS A 368 -27.62 -4.48 -11.42
N LEU A 369 -26.36 -4.90 -11.59
CA LEU A 369 -26.00 -6.31 -11.80
C LEU A 369 -25.08 -6.81 -10.68
N PRO A 370 -25.35 -7.99 -10.11
CA PRO A 370 -24.50 -8.58 -9.08
C PRO A 370 -23.14 -9.03 -9.63
N ALA A 371 -22.17 -9.26 -8.73
CA ALA A 371 -20.86 -9.82 -9.09
C ALA A 371 -20.98 -11.19 -9.77
N GLY A 372 -19.98 -11.53 -10.61
CA GLY A 372 -19.92 -12.78 -11.36
C GLY A 372 -20.35 -12.65 -12.82
N ASP A 373 -20.83 -13.75 -13.40
CA ASP A 373 -21.26 -13.83 -14.80
C ASP A 373 -22.63 -13.17 -14.96
N SER A 374 -22.65 -11.99 -15.60
CA SER A 374 -23.88 -11.29 -15.97
C SER A 374 -24.01 -11.16 -17.49
N GLN A 375 -25.24 -11.10 -17.98
CA GLN A 375 -25.53 -10.81 -19.38
C GLN A 375 -26.29 -9.50 -19.50
N ILE A 376 -25.80 -8.60 -20.34
CA ILE A 376 -26.52 -7.37 -20.71
C ILE A 376 -26.98 -7.52 -22.15
N GLN A 377 -28.27 -7.26 -22.38
CA GLN A 377 -28.83 -7.18 -23.72
C GLN A 377 -28.92 -5.71 -24.13
N ILE A 378 -28.20 -5.36 -25.19
CA ILE A 378 -28.26 -4.04 -25.80
C ILE A 378 -29.24 -4.11 -26.96
N GLN A 379 -30.31 -3.32 -26.89
CA GLN A 379 -31.20 -3.13 -28.04
C GLN A 379 -30.55 -2.12 -29.01
N GLY A 380 -30.50 -2.48 -30.28
CA GLY A 380 -29.84 -1.72 -31.34
C GLY A 380 -30.63 -0.52 -31.88
N ASP A 381 -31.79 -0.24 -31.30
CA ASP A 381 -32.68 0.84 -31.71
C ASP A 381 -32.00 2.19 -31.42
N GLY A 382 -31.41 2.80 -32.46
CA GLY A 382 -30.68 4.07 -32.36
C GLY A 382 -29.18 3.99 -32.65
N LEU A 383 -28.62 2.79 -32.85
CA LEU A 383 -27.20 2.61 -33.21
C LEU A 383 -27.04 2.67 -34.74
N GLY A 384 -26.29 3.68 -35.23
CA GLY A 384 -26.09 3.95 -36.66
C GLY A 384 -25.52 2.77 -37.48
N SER A 385 -25.67 2.85 -38.80
CA SER A 385 -25.64 1.70 -39.73
C SER A 385 -24.30 0.99 -39.99
N SER A 386 -23.21 1.28 -39.27
CA SER A 386 -21.96 0.48 -39.29
C SER A 386 -20.86 1.10 -38.42
N GLY A 387 -20.05 0.28 -37.72
CA GLY A 387 -18.85 0.77 -37.02
C GLY A 387 -18.27 -0.14 -35.92
N ILE A 388 -17.12 0.29 -35.41
CA ILE A 388 -16.51 -0.15 -34.14
C ILE A 388 -17.20 0.61 -33.00
N TYR A 389 -17.44 -0.06 -31.87
CA TYR A 389 -18.06 0.55 -30.71
C TYR A 389 -17.20 0.33 -29.46
N TRP A 390 -17.40 1.15 -28.44
CA TRP A 390 -16.78 0.97 -27.13
C TRP A 390 -17.87 0.88 -26.07
N VAL A 391 -17.69 -0.01 -25.11
CA VAL A 391 -18.55 -0.10 -23.93
C VAL A 391 -17.73 0.33 -22.74
N GLU A 392 -18.20 1.36 -22.04
CA GLU A 392 -17.73 1.73 -20.72
C GLU A 392 -18.69 1.16 -19.67
N ILE A 393 -18.16 0.52 -18.65
CA ILE A 393 -18.90 -0.05 -17.53
C ILE A 393 -18.40 0.64 -16.28
N GLU A 394 -19.30 1.27 -15.54
CA GLU A 394 -19.02 1.77 -14.20
C GLU A 394 -19.46 0.72 -13.17
N TYR A 395 -18.54 0.30 -12.30
CA TYR A 395 -18.79 -0.67 -11.26
C TYR A 395 -18.26 -0.19 -9.92
N VAL A 396 -18.85 -0.70 -8.85
CA VAL A 396 -18.48 -0.35 -7.48
C VAL A 396 -17.71 -1.50 -6.85
N THR A 397 -16.55 -1.23 -6.27
CA THR A 397 -15.75 -2.24 -5.54
C THR A 397 -16.41 -2.62 -4.21
N GLY A 398 -15.98 -3.72 -3.58
CA GLY A 398 -16.42 -4.08 -2.22
C GLY A 398 -16.14 -2.99 -1.17
N THR A 399 -15.23 -2.07 -1.47
CA THR A 399 -14.90 -0.88 -0.66
C THR A 399 -15.72 0.37 -1.01
N ASN A 400 -16.81 0.23 -1.78
CA ASN A 400 -17.68 1.33 -2.24
C ASN A 400 -16.98 2.41 -3.10
N GLN A 401 -15.87 2.08 -3.77
CA GLN A 401 -15.25 2.98 -4.74
C GLN A 401 -15.79 2.73 -6.15
N SER A 402 -16.11 3.80 -6.88
CA SER A 402 -16.48 3.70 -8.30
C SER A 402 -15.23 3.51 -9.17
N ARG A 403 -15.28 2.55 -10.09
CA ARG A 403 -14.24 2.25 -11.08
C ARG A 403 -14.87 2.15 -12.46
N ARG A 404 -14.07 2.43 -13.50
CA ARG A 404 -14.50 2.39 -14.90
C ARG A 404 -13.71 1.36 -15.68
N LEU A 405 -14.40 0.60 -16.52
CA LEU A 405 -13.83 -0.36 -17.46
C LEU A 405 -14.28 0.03 -18.87
N VAL A 406 -13.35 0.28 -19.79
CA VAL A 406 -13.69 0.57 -21.20
C VAL A 406 -13.17 -0.56 -22.09
N GLN A 407 -14.06 -1.16 -22.88
CA GLN A 407 -13.74 -2.26 -23.78
C GLN A 407 -14.15 -1.92 -25.22
N LYS A 408 -13.23 -2.11 -26.17
CA LYS A 408 -13.52 -2.04 -27.60
C LYS A 408 -14.31 -3.28 -28.02
N LEU A 409 -15.47 -3.07 -28.65
CA LEU A 409 -16.23 -4.08 -29.36
C LEU A 409 -15.83 -4.05 -30.83
N THR A 410 -15.08 -5.07 -31.25
CA THR A 410 -14.75 -5.27 -32.67
C THR A 410 -15.50 -6.50 -33.18
N TYR A 411 -16.30 -6.33 -34.22
CA TYR A 411 -16.92 -7.45 -34.94
C TYR A 411 -16.03 -7.82 -36.12
N LEU A 412 -15.41 -9.00 -36.08
CA LEU A 412 -14.78 -9.63 -37.22
C LEU A 412 -15.64 -10.83 -37.59
N LYS A 413 -16.00 -10.92 -38.87
CA LYS A 413 -16.78 -12.04 -39.39
C LYS A 413 -15.93 -13.28 -39.53
#